data_AF-A0A3N0VZ06-F1
#
_entry.id   AF-A0A3N0VZ06-F1
#
_cell.length_a   1.000
_cell.length_b   1.000
_cell.length_c   1.000
_cell.angle_alpha   90.00
_cell.angle_beta   90.00
_cell.angle_gamma   90.00
#
_symmetry.space_group_name_H-M   'P 1'
#
loop_
_entity.id
_entity.type
_entity.pdbx_description
1 polymer ?
#
loop_
_entity_poly.entity_id
_entity_poly.type
_entity_poly.pdbx_seq_one_letter_code
_entity_poly.pdbx_strand_id
1 'polypeptide(L)'
;MFTKYYSQNGQVTMSPNMVITVYADQIDQLSESYTLDIPDLTFKSEKDLQKFCKVMSFDFYTLSGDYETKQMKISFNKKSLLERQFTIEKMNTFFLHLSGRLKSVYKKINQL
;
A
#
# COMPACT_ATOMS: atom_id res chain seq x y z
N MET A 1 -16.01 17.03 8.77
CA MET A 1 -14.77 17.57 9.37
C MET A 1 -13.67 16.57 9.06
N PHE A 2 -12.77 16.85 8.12
CA PHE A 2 -11.69 15.93 7.76
C PHE A 2 -10.45 16.32 8.57
N THR A 3 -10.03 15.46 9.49
CA THR A 3 -8.83 15.64 10.31
C THR A 3 -7.61 15.59 9.39
N LYS A 4 -6.92 16.73 9.24
CA LYS A 4 -5.62 16.79 8.55
C LYS A 4 -4.56 16.24 9.51
N TYR A 5 -3.92 15.14 9.13
CA TYR A 5 -2.73 14.64 9.81
C TYR A 5 -1.51 15.15 9.06
N TYR A 6 -0.79 16.10 9.67
CA TYR A 6 0.53 16.51 9.20
C TYR A 6 1.57 15.62 9.87
N SER A 7 2.35 14.87 9.07
CA SER A 7 3.51 14.12 9.55
C SER A 7 4.73 15.02 9.51
N GLN A 8 5.33 15.30 10.67
CA GLN A 8 6.61 16.03 10.74
C GLN A 8 7.84 15.11 10.74
N ASN A 9 7.72 13.78 10.59
CA ASN A 9 8.85 12.85 10.69
C ASN A 9 8.69 11.57 9.84
N GLY A 10 8.28 11.68 8.58
CA GLY A 10 8.30 10.54 7.64
C GLY A 10 7.42 9.32 8.03
N GLN A 11 6.55 9.45 9.03
CA GLN A 11 5.57 8.44 9.40
C GLN A 11 4.21 8.79 8.80
N VAL A 12 3.72 7.96 7.88
CA VAL A 12 2.36 8.03 7.37
C VAL A 12 1.50 7.13 8.26
N THR A 13 0.59 7.73 9.03
CA THR A 13 -0.44 6.97 9.76
C THR A 13 -1.55 6.57 8.81
N MET A 14 -1.82 5.26 8.71
CA MET A 14 -2.97 4.74 8.00
C MET A 14 -4.25 4.99 8.81
N SER A 15 -5.25 5.64 8.19
CA SER A 15 -6.59 5.66 8.74
C SER A 15 -7.21 4.25 8.71
N PRO A 16 -8.25 3.96 9.52
CA PRO A 16 -9.03 2.70 9.49
C PRO A 16 -9.59 2.31 8.11
N ASN A 17 -9.43 3.18 7.13
CA ASN A 17 -9.95 3.04 5.79
C ASN A 17 -8.91 2.54 4.77
N MET A 18 -7.73 2.04 5.15
CA MET A 18 -6.73 1.47 4.20
C MET A 18 -6.57 2.31 2.91
N VAL A 19 -6.41 3.63 3.04
CA VAL A 19 -6.20 4.51 1.88
C VAL A 19 -4.71 4.81 1.81
N ILE A 20 -4.08 4.38 0.72
CA ILE A 20 -2.70 4.75 0.41
C ILE A 20 -2.75 6.08 -0.35
N THR A 21 -2.02 7.07 0.14
CA THR A 21 -1.85 8.36 -0.55
C THR A 21 -0.40 8.78 -0.38
N VAL A 22 0.24 9.13 -1.50
CA VAL A 22 1.57 9.71 -1.49
C VAL A 22 1.49 11.21 -1.64
N TYR A 23 2.33 11.90 -0.89
CA TYR A 23 2.50 13.35 -0.98
C TYR A 23 3.92 13.60 -1.49
N ALA A 24 4.03 13.78 -2.80
CA ALA A 24 5.25 14.15 -3.49
C ALA A 24 4.88 15.04 -4.67
N ASP A 25 5.81 15.87 -5.15
CA ASP A 25 5.56 16.67 -6.35
C ASP A 25 5.90 15.89 -7.62
N GLN A 26 6.86 14.96 -7.52
CA GLN A 26 7.39 14.17 -8.64
C GLN A 26 7.72 12.72 -8.25
N ILE A 27 7.77 11.81 -9.22
CA ILE A 27 7.97 10.35 -9.00
C ILE A 27 9.34 10.04 -8.38
N ASP A 28 10.38 10.78 -8.75
CA ASP A 28 11.74 10.62 -8.23
C ASP A 28 11.83 10.93 -6.73
N GLN A 29 10.98 11.82 -6.22
CA GLN A 29 10.88 12.20 -4.81
C GLN A 29 10.17 11.17 -3.92
N LEU A 30 9.55 10.14 -4.51
CA LEU A 30 8.90 9.10 -3.72
C LEU A 30 9.90 8.38 -2.82
N SER A 31 9.50 7.99 -1.61
CA SER A 31 10.26 6.99 -0.86
C SER A 31 10.31 5.68 -1.65
N GLU A 32 11.41 4.93 -1.51
CA GLU A 32 11.55 3.62 -2.15
C GLU A 32 10.46 2.64 -1.70
N SER A 33 9.98 2.81 -0.47
CA SER A 33 8.94 1.98 0.10
C SER A 33 8.16 2.68 1.20
N TYR A 34 6.96 2.14 1.45
CA TYR A 34 6.02 2.61 2.46
C TYR A 34 5.50 1.41 3.25
N THR A 35 5.41 1.55 4.56
CA THR A 35 4.85 0.52 5.44
C THR A 35 3.39 0.85 5.73
N LEU A 36 2.57 -0.19 5.75
CA LEU A 36 1.14 -0.17 5.99
C LEU A 36 0.84 -1.12 7.15
N ASP A 37 0.28 -0.60 8.23
CA ASP A 37 -0.21 -1.46 9.30
C ASP A 37 -1.47 -2.17 8.84
N ILE A 38 -1.52 -3.49 9.05
CA ILE A 38 -2.65 -4.35 8.70
C ILE A 38 -3.16 -5.15 9.90
N PRO A 39 -3.37 -4.53 11.08
CA PRO A 39 -3.72 -5.25 12.31
C PRO A 39 -5.01 -6.08 12.15
N ASP A 40 -5.95 -5.53 11.39
CA ASP A 40 -7.25 -6.13 11.11
C ASP A 40 -7.19 -7.25 10.08
N LEU A 41 -6.10 -7.38 9.29
CA LEU A 41 -5.96 -8.50 8.36
C LEU A 41 -5.61 -9.78 9.13
N THR A 42 -6.59 -10.65 9.29
CA THR A 42 -6.51 -11.96 9.95
C THR A 42 -6.06 -13.07 8.99
N PHE A 43 -4.84 -12.95 8.45
CA PHE A 43 -4.24 -14.04 7.69
C PHE A 43 -4.05 -15.27 8.60
N LYS A 44 -4.33 -16.48 8.09
CA LYS A 44 -4.23 -17.73 8.87
C LYS A 44 -2.77 -18.18 9.06
N SER A 45 -1.88 -17.72 8.20
CA SER A 45 -0.46 -18.05 8.23
C SER A 45 0.37 -16.99 7.51
N GLU A 46 1.67 -16.97 7.77
CA GLU A 46 2.63 -16.18 6.99
C GLU A 46 2.56 -16.53 5.50
N LYS A 47 2.42 -17.82 5.17
CA LYS A 47 2.29 -18.29 3.78
C LYS A 47 1.09 -17.68 3.07
N ASP A 48 -0.04 -17.51 3.75
CA ASP A 48 -1.23 -16.88 3.19
C ASP A 48 -1.01 -15.38 2.96
N LEU A 49 -0.34 -14.70 3.89
CA LEU A 49 0.05 -13.30 3.75
C LEU A 49 1.03 -13.11 2.57
N GLN A 50 2.05 -13.94 2.43
CA GLN A 50 3.00 -13.85 1.32
C GLN A 50 2.32 -14.14 -0.03
N LYS A 51 1.43 -15.15 -0.09
CA LYS A 51 0.66 -15.45 -1.29
C LYS A 51 -0.23 -14.27 -1.69
N PHE A 52 -0.89 -13.65 -0.71
CA PHE A 52 -1.69 -12.45 -0.93
C PHE A 52 -0.84 -11.30 -1.49
N CYS A 53 0.28 -10.98 -0.83
CA CYS A 53 1.19 -9.92 -1.27
C CYS A 53 1.70 -10.16 -2.70
N LYS A 54 2.04 -11.40 -3.04
CA LYS A 54 2.48 -11.78 -4.39
C LYS A 54 1.39 -11.57 -5.45
N VAL A 55 0.16 -11.99 -5.18
CA VAL A 55 -0.99 -11.82 -6.11
C VAL A 55 -1.35 -10.35 -6.30
N MET A 56 -1.13 -9.55 -5.26
CA MET A 56 -1.41 -8.13 -5.26
C MET A 56 -0.23 -7.28 -5.73
N SER A 57 0.96 -7.85 -5.94
CA SER A 57 2.10 -7.13 -6.53
C SER A 57 1.90 -6.96 -8.05
N PHE A 58 2.53 -5.93 -8.62
CA PHE A 58 2.47 -5.65 -10.05
C PHE A 58 3.80 -5.07 -10.55
N ASP A 59 3.92 -4.84 -11.86
CA ASP A 59 5.20 -4.47 -12.49
C ASP A 59 5.92 -3.26 -11.85
N PHE A 60 5.19 -2.20 -11.48
CA PHE A 60 5.76 -0.98 -10.91
C PHE A 60 5.74 -0.92 -9.37
N TYR A 61 5.20 -1.95 -8.69
CA TYR A 61 5.24 -2.05 -7.23
C TYR A 61 5.19 -3.48 -6.71
N THR A 62 5.93 -3.75 -5.65
CA THR A 62 5.87 -5.02 -4.94
C THR A 62 5.26 -4.84 -3.57
N LEU A 63 4.51 -5.84 -3.13
CA LEU A 63 4.04 -5.98 -1.77
C LEU A 63 4.80 -7.11 -1.09
N SER A 64 5.21 -6.89 0.15
CA SER A 64 5.67 -7.93 1.06
C SER A 64 4.97 -7.78 2.39
N GLY A 65 4.75 -8.88 3.11
CA GLY A 65 4.12 -8.86 4.41
C GLY A 65 5.05 -9.35 5.51
N ASP A 66 4.88 -8.80 6.70
CA ASP A 66 5.40 -9.30 7.96
C ASP A 66 4.21 -9.78 8.81
N TYR A 67 4.19 -11.08 9.05
CA TYR A 67 3.09 -11.74 9.76
C TYR A 67 3.11 -11.46 11.27
N GLU A 68 4.29 -11.29 11.86
CA GLU A 68 4.46 -11.08 13.29
C GLU A 68 4.07 -9.65 13.67
N THR A 69 4.59 -8.68 12.92
CA THR A 69 4.33 -7.25 13.19
C THR A 69 3.01 -6.76 12.60
N LYS A 70 2.34 -7.59 11.80
CA LYS A 70 1.11 -7.25 11.08
C LYS A 70 1.30 -6.01 10.22
N GLN A 71 2.36 -6.01 9.42
CA GLN A 71 2.69 -4.92 8.50
C GLN A 71 2.79 -5.44 7.07
N MET A 72 2.44 -4.59 6.12
CA MET A 72 2.80 -4.78 4.72
C MET A 72 3.71 -3.64 4.27
N LYS A 73 4.68 -3.97 3.44
CA LYS A 73 5.54 -3.00 2.79
C LYS A 73 5.19 -2.93 1.31
N ILE A 74 4.95 -1.73 0.82
CA ILE A 74 4.85 -1.42 -0.60
C ILE A 74 6.21 -0.88 -1.04
N SER A 75 6.85 -1.50 -2.04
CA SER A 75 8.09 -0.98 -2.62
C SER A 75 7.86 -0.61 -4.09
N PHE A 76 8.41 0.53 -4.52
CA PHE A 76 8.19 1.06 -5.86
C PHE A 76 9.38 0.80 -6.77
N ASN A 77 9.08 0.38 -8.00
CA ASN A 77 10.06 0.41 -9.08
C ASN A 77 10.01 1.79 -9.75
N LYS A 78 10.77 2.74 -9.20
CA LYS A 78 10.85 4.12 -9.73
C LYS A 78 11.23 4.15 -11.20
N LYS A 79 12.14 3.27 -11.64
CA LYS A 79 12.56 3.18 -13.04
C LYS A 79 11.36 2.88 -13.94
N SER A 80 10.57 1.86 -13.60
CA SER A 80 9.36 1.53 -14.37
C SER A 80 8.28 2.62 -14.31
N LEU A 81 8.15 3.34 -13.18
CA LEU A 81 7.23 4.48 -13.08
C LEU A 81 7.66 5.63 -14.02
N LEU A 82 8.94 5.95 -14.08
CA LEU A 82 9.51 6.99 -14.94
C LEU A 82 9.40 6.62 -16.43
N GLU A 83 9.75 5.38 -16.80
CA GLU A 83 9.65 4.87 -18.17
C GLU A 83 8.21 4.94 -18.71
N ARG A 84 7.22 4.80 -17.83
CA ARG A 84 5.79 4.85 -18.15
C ARG A 84 5.17 6.24 -18.02
N GLN A 85 5.98 7.26 -17.69
CA GLN A 85 5.53 8.64 -17.51
C GLN A 85 4.36 8.75 -16.52
N PHE A 86 4.47 8.03 -15.40
CA PHE A 86 3.51 8.18 -14.31
C PHE A 86 3.60 9.59 -13.71
N THR A 87 2.44 10.16 -13.35
CA THR A 87 2.37 11.37 -12.53
C THR A 87 1.95 10.98 -11.11
N ILE A 88 2.19 11.86 -10.14
CA ILE A 88 1.73 11.64 -8.75
C ILE A 88 0.20 11.49 -8.69
N GLU A 89 -0.53 12.26 -9.48
CA GLU A 89 -1.99 12.15 -9.60
C GLU A 89 -2.43 10.75 -10.08
N LYS A 90 -1.80 10.23 -11.15
CA LYS A 90 -2.06 8.88 -11.66
C LYS A 90 -1.72 7.82 -10.60
N MET A 91 -0.65 8.04 -9.83
CA MET A 91 -0.25 7.11 -8.79
C MET A 91 -1.21 7.11 -7.60
N ASN A 92 -1.69 8.28 -7.17
CA ASN A 92 -2.71 8.39 -6.12
C ASN A 92 -4.06 7.80 -6.57
N THR A 93 -4.44 7.99 -7.83
CA THR A 93 -5.62 7.31 -8.42
C THR A 93 -5.46 5.80 -8.38
N PHE A 94 -4.30 5.30 -8.81
CA PHE A 94 -3.97 3.87 -8.71
C PHE A 94 -4.08 3.37 -7.26
N PHE A 95 -3.54 4.11 -6.29
CA PHE A 95 -3.60 3.72 -4.89
C PHE A 95 -5.01 3.69 -4.31
N LEU A 96 -5.90 4.59 -4.74
CA LEU A 96 -7.31 4.51 -4.38
C LEU A 96 -7.93 3.19 -4.88
N HIS A 97 -7.62 2.76 -6.09
CA HIS A 97 -8.07 1.47 -6.62
C HIS A 97 -7.43 0.28 -5.89
N LEU A 98 -6.13 0.33 -5.62
CA LEU A 98 -5.42 -0.70 -4.85
C LEU A 98 -6.04 -0.85 -3.45
N SER A 99 -6.28 0.26 -2.77
CA SER A 99 -6.95 0.34 -1.47
C SER A 99 -8.33 -0.34 -1.50
N GLY A 100 -9.13 -0.05 -2.53
CA GLY A 100 -10.43 -0.70 -2.74
C GLY A 100 -10.32 -2.21 -2.97
N ARG A 101 -9.32 -2.63 -3.76
CA ARG A 101 -9.07 -4.05 -4.05
C ARG A 101 -8.60 -4.81 -2.80
N LEU A 102 -7.66 -4.25 -2.03
CA LEU A 102 -7.20 -4.81 -0.76
C LEU A 102 -8.38 -5.03 0.19
N LYS A 103 -9.25 -4.03 0.37
CA LYS A 103 -10.49 -4.16 1.16
C LYS A 103 -11.43 -5.25 0.65
N SER A 104 -11.63 -5.33 -0.67
CA SER A 104 -12.51 -6.34 -1.26
C SER A 104 -11.99 -7.75 -1.05
N VAL A 105 -10.69 -7.98 -1.23
CA VAL A 105 -10.07 -9.29 -1.02
C VAL A 105 -10.08 -9.65 0.46
N TYR A 106 -9.79 -8.70 1.35
CA TYR A 106 -9.92 -8.88 2.80
C TYR A 106 -11.32 -9.35 3.22
N LYS A 107 -12.36 -8.66 2.77
CA LYS A 107 -13.75 -9.03 3.08
C LYS A 107 -14.09 -10.44 2.61
N LYS A 108 -13.61 -10.84 1.44
CA LYS A 108 -13.81 -12.20 0.92
C LYS A 108 -13.11 -13.27 1.76
N ILE A 109 -11.92 -12.97 2.28
CA ILE A 109 -11.16 -13.91 3.11
C ILE A 109 -11.80 -14.09 4.49
N ASN A 110 -12.40 -13.03 5.07
CA ASN A 110 -12.97 -13.04 6.42
C ASN A 110 -14.48 -13.26 6.50
N GLN A 111 -15.13 -13.54 5.39
CA GLN A 111 -16.51 -14.07 5.35
C GLN A 111 -16.53 -15.61 5.24
N LEU A 112 -15.42 -16.27 5.58
CA LEU A 112 -15.25 -17.72 5.71
C LEU A 112 -14.96 -18.08 7.17
#